data_AF-A0A944CA51-F1
#
_entry.id   AF-A0A944CA51-F1
#
_cell.length_a   1.000
_cell.length_b   1.000
_cell.length_c   1.000
_cell.angle_alpha   90.00
_cell.angle_beta   90.00
_cell.angle_gamma   90.00
#
_symmetry.space_group_name_H-M   'P 1'
#
loop_
_entity.id
_entity.type
_entity.pdbx_description
1 polymer ?
#
loop_
_entity_poly.entity_id
_entity_poly.type
_entity_poly.pdbx_seq_one_letter_code
_entity_poly.pdbx_strand_id
1 'polypeptide(L)'
;MRNKPVAISGNMARILQQSRYAQHFKITPAGQHRGRYSFEQANEALRLAQGKEELGLAELQGACSRLGIEPFEQRVHDAGFLRSAELSTMQVNITYACNLACSHCYLQCGPANTETMSRETMEAVLSAFKAGGYRTMDITGGSPEMNPHAEWFIGEAAKIADEVIVRSNLAILQMPAYAHFKEVFARNKVKLVSSLPYFTELGCDNQRGGGVFRRVIDSLHELNELGYGRTPELQIDLVYNVDGPFLPPDQRELEELYKYELQQAEGVDFNGMYAFNNYCLGRFATQMKAQHKFDYYLKLLADNYNGAVVASMMCRTMVNVDYDGGLYDCEVNHVLGLPIT
;
A
#
# COMPACT_ATOMS: atom_id res chain seq x y z
N MET A 1 14.78 -35.82 31.45
CA MET A 1 13.94 -34.62 31.67
C MET A 1 12.78 -34.83 32.66
N ARG A 2 12.61 -36.00 33.29
CA ARG A 2 11.61 -36.16 34.37
C ARG A 2 11.96 -35.26 35.56
N ASN A 3 10.95 -34.62 36.13
CA ASN A 3 11.02 -33.74 37.32
C ASN A 3 11.81 -32.43 37.19
N LYS A 4 12.15 -31.98 35.97
CA LYS A 4 12.67 -30.62 35.77
C LYS A 4 11.53 -29.65 35.47
N PRO A 5 11.43 -28.51 36.18
CA PRO A 5 10.50 -27.44 35.80
C PRO A 5 10.81 -26.97 34.38
N VAL A 6 9.77 -26.88 33.55
CA VAL A 6 9.84 -26.36 32.18
C VAL A 6 8.86 -25.21 32.03
N ALA A 7 9.32 -24.11 31.45
CA ALA A 7 8.47 -22.98 31.11
C ALA A 7 7.69 -23.32 29.82
N ILE A 8 6.38 -23.06 29.83
CA ILE A 8 5.47 -23.28 28.71
C ILE A 8 4.60 -22.04 28.52
N SER A 9 4.01 -21.86 27.33
CA SER A 9 3.07 -20.76 27.09
C SER A 9 1.76 -20.94 27.87
N GLY A 10 1.05 -19.85 28.15
CA GLY A 10 -0.25 -19.91 28.82
C GLY A 10 -1.30 -20.73 28.05
N ASN A 11 -1.26 -20.71 26.72
CA ASN A 11 -2.13 -21.54 25.89
C ASN A 11 -1.81 -23.02 26.06
N MET A 12 -0.53 -23.40 26.05
CA MET A 12 -0.11 -24.78 26.29
C MET A 12 -0.46 -25.23 27.71
N ALA A 13 -0.37 -24.35 28.71
CA ALA A 13 -0.81 -24.63 30.07
C ALA A 13 -2.32 -24.94 30.13
N ARG A 14 -3.18 -24.13 29.48
CA ARG A 14 -4.62 -24.41 29.40
C ARG A 14 -4.91 -25.73 28.67
N ILE A 15 -4.26 -25.96 27.53
CA ILE A 15 -4.41 -27.20 26.76
C ILE A 15 -4.03 -28.42 27.62
N LEU A 16 -2.91 -28.36 28.34
CA LEU A 16 -2.46 -29.45 29.20
C LEU A 16 -3.43 -29.69 30.37
N GLN A 17 -3.92 -28.61 31.01
CA GLN A 17 -4.93 -28.68 32.07
C GLN A 17 -6.25 -29.33 31.61
N GLN A 18 -6.65 -29.09 30.37
CA GLN A 18 -7.89 -29.65 29.80
C GLN A 18 -7.67 -31.00 29.13
N SER A 19 -6.42 -31.44 28.96
CA SER A 19 -6.11 -32.72 28.34
C SER A 19 -6.24 -33.88 29.33
N ARG A 20 -6.41 -35.10 28.79
CA ARG A 20 -6.31 -36.36 29.56
C ARG A 20 -4.98 -36.56 30.30
N TYR A 21 -3.96 -35.75 29.98
CA TYR A 21 -2.64 -35.83 30.60
C TYR A 21 -2.45 -34.87 31.77
N ALA A 22 -3.46 -34.05 32.12
CA ALA A 22 -3.37 -33.05 33.19
C ALA A 22 -2.83 -33.63 34.51
N GLN A 23 -3.27 -34.83 34.88
CA GLN A 23 -2.84 -35.56 36.08
C GLN A 23 -1.32 -35.82 36.15
N HIS A 24 -0.60 -35.75 35.04
CA HIS A 24 0.84 -35.98 34.96
C HIS A 24 1.67 -34.69 35.07
N PHE A 25 1.03 -33.52 35.13
CA PHE A 25 1.71 -32.23 35.17
C PHE A 25 1.23 -31.38 36.36
N LYS A 26 2.19 -30.80 37.09
CA LYS A 26 1.90 -29.74 38.06
C LYS A 26 2.07 -28.39 37.37
N ILE A 27 0.96 -27.78 36.94
CA ILE A 27 0.97 -26.45 36.32
C ILE A 27 0.92 -25.38 37.42
N THR A 28 1.97 -24.58 37.53
CA THR A 28 2.03 -23.44 38.44
C THR A 28 1.38 -22.19 37.81
N PRO A 29 0.95 -21.19 38.62
CA PRO A 29 0.45 -19.92 38.11
C PRO A 29 1.43 -19.24 37.14
N ALA A 30 0.88 -18.38 36.27
CA ALA A 30 1.70 -17.60 35.34
C ALA A 30 2.70 -16.74 36.12
N GLY A 31 3.98 -16.83 35.75
CA GLY A 31 5.06 -15.99 36.27
C GLY A 31 5.61 -15.06 35.19
N GLN A 32 6.68 -14.33 35.53
CA GLN A 32 7.42 -13.51 34.56
C GLN A 32 7.91 -14.36 33.38
N HIS A 33 7.96 -13.77 32.18
CA HIS A 33 8.45 -14.44 30.99
C HIS A 33 9.90 -14.89 31.16
N ARG A 34 10.19 -16.17 30.83
CA ARG A 34 11.52 -16.78 30.92
C ARG A 34 12.02 -17.35 29.59
N GLY A 35 11.39 -16.96 28.48
CA GLY A 35 11.79 -17.36 27.14
C GLY A 35 12.96 -16.52 26.60
N ARG A 36 13.55 -16.97 25.50
CA ARG A 36 14.60 -16.23 24.76
C ARG A 36 14.07 -14.99 24.03
N TYR A 37 12.75 -14.84 23.94
CA TYR A 37 12.09 -13.75 23.23
C TYR A 37 11.71 -12.64 24.22
N SER A 38 11.77 -11.38 23.79
CA SER A 38 11.30 -10.27 24.63
C SER A 38 9.77 -10.31 24.71
N PHE A 39 9.24 -10.53 25.91
CA PHE A 39 7.79 -10.55 26.16
C PHE A 39 7.14 -9.20 25.88
N GLU A 40 7.82 -8.12 26.22
CA GLU A 40 7.35 -6.76 25.97
C GLU A 40 7.21 -6.50 24.47
N GLN A 41 8.26 -6.79 23.70
CA GLN A 41 8.24 -6.63 22.23
C GLN A 41 7.23 -7.57 21.56
N ALA A 42 7.07 -8.81 22.05
CA ALA A 42 6.09 -9.73 21.50
C ALA A 42 4.64 -9.27 21.77
N ASN A 43 4.37 -8.65 22.92
CA ASN A 43 3.06 -8.07 23.21
C ASN A 43 2.83 -6.76 22.45
N GLU A 44 3.85 -5.93 22.26
CA GLU A 44 3.78 -4.74 21.40
C GLU A 44 3.41 -5.15 19.97
N ALA A 45 4.14 -6.10 19.38
CA ALA A 45 3.83 -6.66 18.06
C ALA A 45 2.42 -7.24 17.98
N LEU A 46 1.95 -7.91 19.05
CA LEU A 46 0.59 -8.45 19.12
C LEU A 46 -0.47 -7.34 19.21
N ARG A 47 -0.23 -6.25 19.96
CA ARG A 47 -1.14 -5.10 20.03
C ARG A 47 -1.24 -4.39 18.69
N LEU A 48 -0.11 -4.19 18.01
CA LEU A 48 -0.06 -3.65 16.64
C LEU A 48 -0.83 -4.55 15.65
N ALA A 49 -0.59 -5.87 15.70
CA ALA A 49 -1.29 -6.83 14.85
C ALA A 49 -2.80 -6.93 15.14
N GLN A 50 -3.23 -6.58 16.36
CA GLN A 50 -4.63 -6.49 16.76
C GLN A 50 -5.25 -5.11 16.48
N GLY A 51 -4.51 -4.17 15.89
CA GLY A 51 -4.97 -2.79 15.67
C GLY A 51 -5.22 -2.00 16.95
N LYS A 52 -4.62 -2.42 18.09
CA LYS A 52 -4.74 -1.74 19.39
C LYS A 52 -3.73 -0.61 19.58
N GLU A 53 -2.69 -0.59 18.76
CA GLU A 53 -1.73 0.50 18.63
C GLU A 53 -1.55 0.75 17.14
N GLU A 54 -1.47 2.01 16.73
CA GLU A 54 -1.15 2.40 15.36
C GLU A 54 0.19 3.13 15.32
N LEU A 55 0.97 2.84 14.27
CA LEU A 55 2.23 3.52 14.02
C LEU A 55 1.95 4.87 13.38
N GLY A 56 1.70 5.86 14.23
CA GLY A 56 1.49 7.26 13.84
C GLY A 56 2.78 8.09 13.89
N LEU A 57 2.62 9.39 13.65
CA LEU A 57 3.71 10.36 13.57
C LEU A 57 4.65 10.33 14.79
N ALA A 58 4.09 10.26 16.00
CA ALA A 58 4.88 10.33 17.24
C ALA A 58 5.87 9.16 17.38
N GLU A 59 5.46 7.96 16.98
CA GLU A 59 6.32 6.77 17.05
C GLU A 59 7.43 6.84 16.00
N LEU A 60 7.12 7.32 14.78
CA LEU A 60 8.12 7.55 13.75
C LEU A 60 9.15 8.60 14.17
N GLN A 61 8.69 9.74 14.71
CA GLN A 61 9.58 10.79 15.22
C GLN A 61 10.45 10.29 16.39
N GLY A 62 9.87 9.48 17.29
CA GLY A 62 10.60 8.84 18.38
C GLY A 62 11.67 7.87 17.88
N ALA A 63 11.34 7.04 16.88
CA ALA A 63 12.30 6.12 16.25
C ALA A 63 13.42 6.88 15.54
N CYS A 64 13.09 7.87 14.71
CA CYS A 64 14.08 8.71 14.01
C CYS A 64 15.03 9.39 15.01
N SER A 65 14.49 9.97 16.08
CA SER A 65 15.28 10.62 17.14
C SER A 65 16.22 9.64 17.84
N ARG A 66 15.74 8.44 18.22
CA ARG A 66 16.57 7.39 18.82
C ARG A 66 17.68 6.91 17.90
N LEU A 67 17.43 6.85 16.59
CA LEU A 67 18.37 6.38 15.58
C LEU A 67 19.32 7.47 15.08
N GLY A 68 19.16 8.72 15.54
CA GLY A 68 19.95 9.85 15.07
C GLY A 68 19.71 10.16 13.59
N ILE A 69 18.50 9.90 13.08
CA ILE A 69 18.11 10.21 11.71
C ILE A 69 17.81 11.71 11.65
N GLU A 70 18.56 12.42 10.80
CA GLU A 70 18.37 13.85 10.57
C GLU A 70 17.01 14.13 9.88
N PRO A 71 16.24 15.14 10.33
CA PRO A 71 14.97 15.50 9.71
C PRO A 71 15.09 15.82 8.22
N PHE A 72 14.11 15.41 7.42
CA PHE A 72 14.11 15.62 5.96
C PHE A 72 14.36 17.09 5.57
N GLU A 73 13.70 18.03 6.23
CA GLU A 73 13.85 19.47 6.00
C GLU A 73 15.30 19.99 6.18
N GLN A 74 16.10 19.36 7.03
CA GLN A 74 17.52 19.74 7.24
C GLN A 74 18.44 19.15 6.16
N ARG A 75 18.00 18.06 5.53
CA ARG A 75 18.73 17.36 4.45
C ARG A 75 18.44 17.92 3.07
N VAL A 76 17.44 18.78 2.94
CA VAL A 76 17.10 19.46 1.68
C VAL A 76 17.84 20.80 1.63
N HIS A 77 18.77 20.93 0.68
CA HIS A 77 19.61 22.12 0.56
C HIS A 77 18.86 23.37 0.10
N ASP A 78 17.79 23.21 -0.69
CA ASP A 78 16.96 24.31 -1.20
C ASP A 78 15.56 24.25 -0.58
N ALA A 79 15.26 25.22 0.29
CA ALA A 79 13.96 25.33 0.95
C ALA A 79 12.78 25.51 -0.03
N GLY A 80 13.03 25.93 -1.28
CA GLY A 80 12.01 25.96 -2.34
C GLY A 80 11.50 24.56 -2.73
N PHE A 81 12.28 23.51 -2.47
CA PHE A 81 11.86 22.12 -2.67
C PHE A 81 11.00 21.57 -1.53
N LEU A 82 10.92 22.27 -0.40
CA LEU A 82 10.02 21.95 0.71
C LEU A 82 8.60 22.51 0.51
N ARG A 83 8.33 23.10 -0.65
CA ARG A 83 7.03 23.64 -1.03
C ARG A 83 6.55 23.01 -2.32
N SER A 84 5.23 22.95 -2.47
CA SER A 84 4.59 22.59 -3.73
C SER A 84 5.03 23.56 -4.84
N ALA A 85 5.25 22.99 -6.02
CA ALA A 85 5.40 23.68 -7.28
C ALA A 85 4.00 23.92 -7.90
N GLU A 86 3.94 24.17 -9.20
CA GLU A 86 2.68 24.20 -9.93
C GLU A 86 1.96 22.86 -9.80
N LEU A 87 0.74 22.89 -9.26
CA LEU A 87 -0.06 21.69 -9.06
C LEU A 87 -0.67 21.25 -10.39
N SER A 88 -0.33 20.05 -10.84
CA SER A 88 -0.81 19.46 -12.09
C SER A 88 -1.72 18.26 -11.86
N THR A 89 -1.61 17.60 -10.71
CA THR A 89 -2.30 16.33 -10.42
C THR A 89 -3.18 16.44 -9.19
N MET A 90 -4.39 15.92 -9.27
CA MET A 90 -5.27 15.73 -8.12
C MET A 90 -5.42 14.23 -7.89
N GLN A 91 -4.82 13.73 -6.81
CA GLN A 91 -4.98 12.34 -6.39
C GLN A 91 -6.14 12.24 -5.41
N VAL A 92 -7.06 11.31 -5.64
CA VAL A 92 -8.34 11.22 -4.90
C VAL A 92 -8.53 9.82 -4.37
N ASN A 93 -8.48 9.67 -3.04
CA ASN A 93 -8.81 8.44 -2.34
C ASN A 93 -10.33 8.30 -2.23
N ILE A 94 -10.95 7.50 -3.11
CA ILE A 94 -12.42 7.44 -3.17
C ILE A 94 -13.04 6.38 -2.26
N THR A 95 -12.24 5.50 -1.68
CA THR A 95 -12.68 4.51 -0.68
C THR A 95 -11.49 3.86 0.02
N TYR A 96 -11.67 3.36 1.24
CA TYR A 96 -10.71 2.42 1.87
C TYR A 96 -11.17 0.97 1.81
N ALA A 97 -12.37 0.70 1.30
CA ALA A 97 -12.82 -0.66 1.03
C ALA A 97 -11.92 -1.31 -0.01
N CYS A 98 -11.43 -2.51 0.30
CA CYS A 98 -10.61 -3.30 -0.60
C CYS A 98 -10.98 -4.77 -0.46
N ASN A 99 -10.99 -5.51 -1.57
CA ASN A 99 -11.21 -6.96 -1.54
C ASN A 99 -9.97 -7.75 -1.08
N LEU A 100 -8.84 -7.08 -0.85
CA LEU A 100 -7.57 -7.65 -0.39
C LEU A 100 -7.13 -7.05 0.94
N ALA A 101 -6.23 -7.74 1.65
CA ALA A 101 -5.59 -7.24 2.87
C ALA A 101 -4.06 -7.36 2.76
N CYS A 102 -3.47 -6.77 1.71
CA CYS A 102 -2.04 -6.88 1.40
C CYS A 102 -1.16 -6.48 2.59
N SER A 103 -0.09 -7.23 2.86
CA SER A 103 0.82 -6.99 4.00
C SER A 103 1.56 -5.65 3.88
N HIS A 104 1.76 -5.15 2.65
CA HIS A 104 2.49 -3.91 2.39
C HIS A 104 1.61 -2.64 2.40
N CYS A 105 0.30 -2.76 2.62
CA CYS A 105 -0.59 -1.61 2.50
C CYS A 105 -0.40 -0.62 3.67
N TYR A 106 0.11 0.57 3.36
CA TYR A 106 0.33 1.64 4.33
C TYR A 106 -0.95 2.40 4.70
N LEU A 107 -1.94 2.49 3.78
CA LEU A 107 -3.29 3.01 4.04
C LEU A 107 -4.17 2.07 4.86
N GLN A 108 -3.70 0.84 5.13
CA GLN A 108 -4.44 -0.20 5.84
C GLN A 108 -5.81 -0.59 5.24
N CYS A 109 -6.09 -0.22 3.99
CA CYS A 109 -7.32 -0.61 3.29
C CYS A 109 -7.55 -2.13 3.30
N GLY A 110 -8.81 -2.53 3.37
CA GLY A 110 -9.18 -3.94 3.51
C GLY A 110 -10.69 -4.18 3.47
N PRO A 111 -11.12 -5.45 3.58
CA PRO A 111 -12.54 -5.80 3.45
C PRO A 111 -13.44 -5.28 4.58
N ALA A 112 -12.85 -4.90 5.71
CA ALA A 112 -13.57 -4.38 6.87
C ALA A 112 -13.76 -2.86 6.85
N ASN A 113 -13.06 -2.15 5.95
CA ASN A 113 -13.19 -0.70 5.81
C ASN A 113 -14.54 -0.32 5.19
N THR A 114 -15.11 0.78 5.67
CA THR A 114 -16.42 1.31 5.23
C THR A 114 -16.33 2.73 4.69
N GLU A 115 -15.16 3.35 4.80
CA GLU A 115 -14.88 4.70 4.31
C GLU A 115 -15.06 4.74 2.79
N THR A 116 -16.00 5.58 2.35
CA THR A 116 -16.39 5.69 0.95
C THR A 116 -16.76 7.14 0.65
N MET A 117 -16.19 7.68 -0.43
CA MET A 117 -16.47 9.04 -0.86
C MET A 117 -17.90 9.14 -1.39
N SER A 118 -18.65 10.14 -0.91
CA SER A 118 -20.02 10.37 -1.34
C SER A 118 -20.06 11.00 -2.73
N ARG A 119 -21.23 10.91 -3.37
CA ARG A 119 -21.48 11.53 -4.67
C ARG A 119 -21.27 13.05 -4.61
N GLU A 120 -21.77 13.69 -3.57
CA GLU A 120 -21.67 15.13 -3.36
C GLU A 120 -20.21 15.58 -3.22
N THR A 121 -19.40 14.82 -2.48
CA THR A 121 -17.95 15.08 -2.36
C THR A 121 -17.25 14.91 -3.71
N MET A 122 -17.57 13.88 -4.48
CA MET A 122 -17.00 13.70 -5.83
C MET A 122 -17.37 14.86 -6.78
N GLU A 123 -18.59 15.40 -6.70
CA GLU A 123 -18.99 16.57 -7.49
C GLU A 123 -18.20 17.84 -7.08
N ALA A 124 -17.94 18.00 -5.79
CA ALA A 124 -17.07 19.06 -5.28
C ALA A 124 -15.62 18.88 -5.78
N VAL A 125 -15.11 17.65 -5.79
CA VAL A 125 -13.78 17.30 -6.33
C VAL A 125 -13.67 17.64 -7.81
N LEU A 126 -14.63 17.25 -8.65
CA LEU A 126 -14.65 17.61 -10.08
C LEU A 126 -14.69 19.13 -10.30
N SER A 127 -15.41 19.85 -9.44
CA SER A 127 -15.49 21.31 -9.50
C SER A 127 -14.16 21.96 -9.12
N ALA A 128 -13.53 21.48 -8.04
CA ALA A 128 -12.22 21.93 -7.58
C ALA A 128 -11.12 21.61 -8.61
N PHE A 129 -11.19 20.45 -9.25
CA PHE A 129 -10.27 20.04 -10.32
C PHE A 129 -10.24 21.06 -11.46
N LYS A 130 -11.43 21.44 -11.97
CA LYS A 130 -11.53 22.45 -13.03
C LYS A 130 -11.05 23.82 -12.57
N ALA A 131 -11.49 24.25 -11.38
CA ALA A 131 -11.17 25.58 -10.87
C ALA A 131 -9.66 25.74 -10.59
N GLY A 132 -9.00 24.67 -10.14
CA GLY A 132 -7.57 24.65 -9.87
C GLY A 132 -6.66 24.48 -11.08
N GLY A 133 -7.22 24.23 -12.28
CA GLY A 133 -6.43 24.06 -13.50
C GLY A 133 -5.61 22.76 -13.53
N TYR A 134 -6.02 21.74 -12.77
CA TYR A 134 -5.37 20.44 -12.76
C TYR A 134 -5.52 19.74 -14.12
N ARG A 135 -4.54 18.91 -14.46
CA ARG A 135 -4.45 18.19 -15.73
C ARG A 135 -4.71 16.70 -15.59
N THR A 136 -4.23 16.10 -14.50
CA THR A 136 -4.32 14.65 -14.25
C THR A 136 -5.19 14.36 -13.04
N MET A 137 -6.23 13.54 -13.23
CA MET A 137 -7.05 12.98 -12.15
C MET A 137 -6.51 11.59 -11.81
N ASP A 138 -5.94 11.40 -10.61
CA ASP A 138 -5.39 10.12 -10.14
C ASP A 138 -6.31 9.48 -9.09
N ILE A 139 -7.13 8.55 -9.50
CA ILE A 139 -8.18 7.92 -8.69
C ILE A 139 -7.59 6.69 -7.97
N THR A 140 -7.62 6.71 -6.64
CA THR A 140 -7.02 5.68 -5.78
C THR A 140 -7.87 5.39 -4.54
N GLY A 141 -7.30 4.68 -3.56
CA GLY A 141 -7.94 4.18 -2.36
C GLY A 141 -7.56 2.73 -2.10
N GLY A 142 -8.48 1.95 -1.53
CA GLY A 142 -8.38 0.50 -1.41
C GLY A 142 -8.51 -0.17 -2.77
N SER A 143 -9.75 -0.49 -3.16
CA SER A 143 -10.11 -0.83 -4.54
C SER A 143 -11.11 0.20 -5.03
N PRO A 144 -10.70 1.19 -5.85
CA PRO A 144 -11.57 2.27 -6.31
C PRO A 144 -12.93 1.80 -6.84
N GLU A 145 -12.95 0.65 -7.51
CA GLU A 145 -14.13 0.01 -8.11
C GLU A 145 -15.21 -0.36 -7.08
N MET A 146 -14.86 -0.47 -5.80
CA MET A 146 -15.81 -0.77 -4.73
C MET A 146 -16.66 0.44 -4.33
N ASN A 147 -16.29 1.66 -4.73
CA ASN A 147 -17.14 2.82 -4.53
C ASN A 147 -18.34 2.77 -5.50
N PRO A 148 -19.59 2.91 -5.02
CA PRO A 148 -20.80 2.80 -5.84
C PRO A 148 -20.92 3.87 -6.94
N HIS A 149 -20.13 4.94 -6.86
CA HIS A 149 -20.11 6.05 -7.82
C HIS A 149 -18.85 6.06 -8.70
N ALA A 150 -17.96 5.08 -8.58
CA ALA A 150 -16.67 5.05 -9.29
C ALA A 150 -16.83 5.10 -10.82
N GLU A 151 -17.74 4.32 -11.41
CA GLU A 151 -17.96 4.32 -12.85
C GLU A 151 -18.39 5.69 -13.37
N TRP A 152 -19.30 6.36 -12.66
CA TRP A 152 -19.71 7.71 -13.00
C TRP A 152 -18.54 8.70 -12.83
N PHE A 153 -17.81 8.61 -11.72
CA PHE A 153 -16.73 9.56 -11.41
C PHE A 153 -15.61 9.48 -12.45
N ILE A 154 -15.21 8.27 -12.84
CA ILE A 154 -14.27 8.04 -13.95
C ILE A 154 -14.79 8.67 -15.24
N GLY A 155 -16.08 8.46 -15.55
CA GLY A 155 -16.71 9.02 -16.75
C GLY A 155 -16.75 10.55 -16.78
N GLU A 156 -16.99 11.21 -15.64
CA GLU A 156 -16.94 12.68 -15.58
C GLU A 156 -15.51 13.22 -15.56
N ALA A 157 -14.60 12.56 -14.86
CA ALA A 157 -13.18 12.92 -14.85
C ALA A 157 -12.59 12.88 -16.27
N ALA A 158 -12.91 11.84 -17.04
CA ALA A 158 -12.43 11.67 -18.42
C ALA A 158 -12.91 12.76 -19.40
N LYS A 159 -13.97 13.50 -19.06
CA LYS A 159 -14.45 14.63 -19.88
C LYS A 159 -13.65 15.92 -19.63
N ILE A 160 -12.91 16.00 -18.53
CA ILE A 160 -12.39 17.26 -17.99
C ILE A 160 -10.88 17.23 -17.75
N ALA A 161 -10.30 16.04 -17.55
CA ALA A 161 -8.87 15.85 -17.36
C ALA A 161 -8.21 15.52 -18.70
N ASP A 162 -6.93 15.90 -18.84
CA ASP A 162 -6.09 15.45 -19.96
C ASP A 162 -5.76 13.96 -19.84
N GLU A 163 -5.61 13.49 -18.60
CA GLU A 163 -5.33 12.10 -18.26
C GLU A 163 -6.10 11.70 -17.00
N VAL A 164 -6.70 10.49 -17.03
CA VAL A 164 -7.29 9.85 -15.85
C VAL A 164 -6.47 8.61 -15.53
N ILE A 165 -5.92 8.55 -14.33
CA ILE A 165 -5.25 7.38 -13.78
C ILE A 165 -6.23 6.68 -12.83
N VAL A 166 -6.31 5.35 -12.89
CA VAL A 166 -6.96 4.54 -11.85
C VAL A 166 -5.95 3.54 -11.29
N ARG A 167 -5.74 3.61 -9.97
CA ARG A 167 -4.90 2.68 -9.23
C ARG A 167 -5.72 1.47 -8.80
N SER A 168 -5.73 0.44 -9.63
CA SER A 168 -6.49 -0.79 -9.40
C SER A 168 -5.58 -1.91 -8.88
N ASN A 169 -6.12 -2.78 -8.04
CA ASN A 169 -5.40 -3.99 -7.65
C ASN A 169 -5.52 -5.13 -8.70
N LEU A 170 -6.34 -4.94 -9.73
CA LEU A 170 -6.70 -5.87 -10.82
C LEU A 170 -7.38 -7.17 -10.40
N ALA A 171 -7.02 -7.77 -9.26
CA ALA A 171 -7.64 -8.99 -8.76
C ALA A 171 -9.16 -8.82 -8.51
N ILE A 172 -9.61 -7.59 -8.26
CA ILE A 172 -11.03 -7.25 -8.14
C ILE A 172 -11.81 -7.42 -9.45
N LEU A 173 -11.15 -7.26 -10.61
CA LEU A 173 -11.80 -7.32 -11.92
C LEU A 173 -12.22 -8.75 -12.32
N GLN A 174 -11.79 -9.76 -11.57
CA GLN A 174 -12.26 -11.14 -11.70
C GLN A 174 -13.52 -11.43 -10.87
N MET A 175 -13.98 -10.48 -10.05
CA MET A 175 -15.24 -10.62 -9.32
C MET A 175 -16.40 -10.19 -10.22
N PRO A 176 -17.48 -10.99 -10.37
CA PRO A 176 -18.57 -10.68 -11.28
C PRO A 176 -19.20 -9.29 -11.09
N ALA A 177 -19.27 -8.80 -9.86
CA ALA A 177 -19.80 -7.48 -9.55
C ALA A 177 -18.96 -6.32 -10.14
N TYR A 178 -17.67 -6.53 -10.38
CA TYR A 178 -16.72 -5.49 -10.79
C TYR A 178 -16.06 -5.76 -12.15
N ALA A 179 -16.34 -6.90 -12.79
CA ALA A 179 -15.74 -7.28 -14.07
C ALA A 179 -15.98 -6.26 -15.20
N HIS A 180 -17.14 -5.59 -15.18
CA HIS A 180 -17.51 -4.55 -16.14
C HIS A 180 -16.53 -3.35 -16.16
N PHE A 181 -15.76 -3.13 -15.09
CA PHE A 181 -14.80 -2.03 -15.04
C PHE A 181 -13.70 -2.13 -16.11
N LYS A 182 -13.39 -3.32 -16.63
CA LYS A 182 -12.45 -3.47 -17.77
C LYS A 182 -12.88 -2.64 -18.98
N GLU A 183 -14.17 -2.71 -19.31
CA GLU A 183 -14.78 -1.91 -20.39
C GLU A 183 -14.92 -0.43 -20.00
N VAL A 184 -15.24 -0.14 -18.73
CA VAL A 184 -15.30 1.24 -18.20
C VAL A 184 -13.95 1.93 -18.36
N PHE A 185 -12.86 1.25 -18.04
CA PHE A 185 -11.52 1.80 -18.18
C PHE A 185 -11.19 2.02 -19.66
N ALA A 186 -11.40 1.02 -20.51
CA ALA A 186 -11.09 1.10 -21.94
C ALA A 186 -11.87 2.23 -22.65
N ARG A 187 -13.18 2.33 -22.44
CA ARG A 187 -14.02 3.34 -23.11
C ARG A 187 -13.67 4.78 -22.70
N ASN A 188 -13.15 4.95 -21.49
CA ASN A 188 -12.71 6.24 -20.96
C ASN A 188 -11.20 6.48 -21.14
N LYS A 189 -10.48 5.55 -21.77
CA LYS A 189 -9.02 5.62 -21.98
C LYS A 189 -8.25 5.87 -20.67
N VAL A 190 -8.69 5.22 -19.61
CA VAL A 190 -8.04 5.32 -18.30
C VAL A 190 -6.65 4.73 -18.38
N LYS A 191 -5.65 5.44 -17.87
CA LYS A 191 -4.34 4.86 -17.59
C LYS A 191 -4.43 4.02 -16.32
N LEU A 192 -4.13 2.73 -16.42
CA LEU A 192 -4.14 1.81 -15.29
C LEU A 192 -2.76 1.77 -14.63
N VAL A 193 -2.74 1.81 -13.31
CA VAL A 193 -1.55 1.56 -12.50
C VAL A 193 -1.87 0.45 -11.52
N SER A 194 -1.14 -0.66 -11.56
CA SER A 194 -1.41 -1.82 -10.71
C SER A 194 -0.18 -2.35 -10.01
N SER A 195 -0.27 -2.59 -8.72
CA SER A 195 0.77 -3.33 -8.00
C SER A 195 0.84 -4.77 -8.51
N LEU A 196 2.06 -5.21 -8.86
CA LEU A 196 2.42 -6.60 -9.07
C LEU A 196 3.84 -6.78 -8.49
N PRO A 197 3.95 -7.08 -7.19
CA PRO A 197 5.23 -7.05 -6.46
C PRO A 197 6.19 -8.17 -6.86
N TYR A 198 5.67 -9.19 -7.53
CA TYR A 198 6.42 -10.35 -8.00
C TYR A 198 5.78 -10.85 -9.28
N PHE A 199 6.60 -11.22 -10.27
CA PHE A 199 6.16 -11.97 -11.46
C PHE A 199 6.00 -13.49 -11.20
N THR A 200 6.06 -13.91 -9.93
CA THR A 200 5.83 -15.30 -9.52
C THR A 200 4.62 -15.40 -8.59
N GLU A 201 3.86 -16.49 -8.72
CA GLU A 201 2.67 -16.75 -7.90
C GLU A 201 3.00 -16.75 -6.41
N LEU A 202 4.00 -17.54 -6.00
CA LEU A 202 4.38 -17.66 -4.59
C LEU A 202 4.75 -16.30 -3.97
N GLY A 203 5.54 -15.49 -4.67
CA GLY A 203 5.94 -14.17 -4.17
C GLY A 203 4.76 -13.22 -4.05
N CYS A 204 3.94 -13.13 -5.10
CA CYS A 204 2.78 -12.24 -5.13
C CYS A 204 1.75 -12.63 -4.06
N ASP A 205 1.44 -13.92 -3.95
CA ASP A 205 0.44 -14.42 -3.00
C ASP A 205 0.89 -14.30 -1.55
N ASN A 206 2.19 -14.45 -1.26
CA ASN A 206 2.74 -14.21 0.08
C ASN A 206 2.53 -12.76 0.54
N GLN A 207 2.56 -11.79 -0.38
CA GLN A 207 2.41 -10.37 -0.05
C GLN A 207 0.95 -9.90 -0.13
N ARG A 208 0.15 -10.45 -1.06
CA ARG A 208 -1.18 -9.93 -1.41
C ARG A 208 -2.34 -10.86 -1.04
N GLY A 209 -2.04 -12.11 -0.70
CA GLY A 209 -3.02 -13.16 -0.36
C GLY A 209 -3.14 -14.23 -1.45
N GLY A 210 -3.57 -15.43 -1.06
CA GLY A 210 -3.65 -16.59 -1.95
C GLY A 210 -4.57 -16.38 -3.16
N GLY A 211 -4.12 -16.87 -4.32
CA GLY A 211 -4.80 -16.79 -5.61
C GLY A 211 -4.92 -15.38 -6.16
N VAL A 212 -4.15 -14.41 -5.64
CA VAL A 212 -4.16 -13.04 -6.18
C VAL A 212 -3.40 -12.99 -7.49
N PHE A 213 -2.23 -13.64 -7.58
CA PHE A 213 -1.42 -13.64 -8.78
C PHE A 213 -2.22 -14.08 -10.01
N ARG A 214 -2.85 -15.26 -9.95
CA ARG A 214 -3.64 -15.78 -11.07
C ARG A 214 -4.76 -14.83 -11.49
N ARG A 215 -5.50 -14.25 -10.53
CA ARG A 215 -6.57 -13.27 -10.83
C ARG A 215 -6.04 -12.00 -11.50
N VAL A 216 -4.84 -11.55 -11.12
CA VAL A 216 -4.19 -10.40 -11.76
C VAL A 216 -3.78 -10.76 -13.18
N ILE A 217 -3.15 -11.91 -13.40
CA ILE A 217 -2.76 -12.38 -14.74
C ILE A 217 -3.99 -12.55 -15.65
N ASP A 218 -5.06 -13.18 -15.17
CA ASP A 218 -6.32 -13.30 -15.92
C ASP A 218 -6.88 -11.92 -16.32
N SER A 219 -6.81 -10.95 -15.40
CA SER A 219 -7.23 -9.58 -15.69
C SER A 219 -6.33 -8.88 -16.70
N LEU A 220 -5.01 -9.11 -16.64
CA LEU A 220 -4.06 -8.57 -17.61
C LEU A 220 -4.30 -9.14 -19.01
N HIS A 221 -4.59 -10.43 -19.14
CA HIS A 221 -4.97 -11.03 -20.42
C HIS A 221 -6.18 -10.34 -21.04
N GLU A 222 -7.27 -10.23 -20.29
CA GLU A 222 -8.51 -9.61 -20.79
C GLU A 222 -8.30 -8.11 -21.10
N LEU A 223 -7.48 -7.41 -20.31
CA LEU A 223 -7.12 -6.02 -20.61
C LEU A 223 -6.24 -5.92 -21.87
N ASN A 224 -5.30 -6.85 -22.08
CA ASN A 224 -4.48 -6.91 -23.29
C ASN A 224 -5.33 -7.23 -24.54
N GLU A 225 -6.39 -8.02 -24.41
CA GLU A 225 -7.39 -8.24 -25.48
C GLU A 225 -8.14 -6.96 -25.83
N LEU A 226 -8.43 -6.11 -24.84
CA LEU A 226 -9.00 -4.77 -25.05
C LEU A 226 -7.99 -3.76 -25.61
N GLY A 227 -6.69 -4.06 -25.58
CA GLY A 227 -5.61 -3.26 -26.14
C GLY A 227 -4.66 -2.63 -25.11
N TYR A 228 -4.91 -2.80 -23.81
CA TYR A 228 -3.99 -2.31 -22.77
C TYR A 228 -2.60 -2.92 -22.93
N GLY A 229 -1.54 -2.12 -22.75
CA GLY A 229 -0.16 -2.60 -22.92
C GLY A 229 0.28 -2.74 -24.37
N ARG A 230 -0.66 -2.66 -25.33
CA ARG A 230 -0.42 -2.93 -26.76
C ARG A 230 -0.74 -1.76 -27.67
N THR A 231 -1.56 -0.81 -27.23
CA THR A 231 -1.85 0.43 -27.97
C THR A 231 -1.37 1.67 -27.20
N PRO A 232 -1.08 2.78 -27.89
CA PRO A 232 -0.69 4.03 -27.24
C PRO A 232 -1.79 4.62 -26.34
N GLU A 233 -3.07 4.38 -26.65
CA GLU A 233 -4.21 4.97 -25.96
C GLU A 233 -4.63 4.22 -24.68
N LEU A 234 -4.28 2.95 -24.56
CA LEU A 234 -4.67 2.10 -23.43
C LEU A 234 -3.40 1.69 -22.68
N GLN A 235 -3.06 2.50 -21.69
CA GLN A 235 -1.83 2.33 -20.92
C GLN A 235 -2.08 1.56 -19.63
N ILE A 236 -1.22 0.60 -19.36
CA ILE A 236 -1.14 -0.10 -18.07
C ILE A 236 0.30 -0.16 -17.60
N ASP A 237 0.56 0.45 -16.44
CA ASP A 237 1.85 0.41 -15.78
C ASP A 237 1.76 -0.51 -14.55
N LEU A 238 2.83 -1.28 -14.31
CA LEU A 238 2.95 -2.15 -13.15
C LEU A 238 3.79 -1.49 -12.05
N VAL A 239 3.54 -1.87 -10.80
CA VAL A 239 4.24 -1.32 -9.64
C VAL A 239 4.88 -2.45 -8.84
N TYR A 240 6.20 -2.35 -8.68
CA TYR A 240 6.99 -3.16 -7.76
C TYR A 240 7.16 -2.44 -6.42
N ASN A 241 6.62 -3.05 -5.36
CA ASN A 241 6.79 -2.58 -3.99
C ASN A 241 7.55 -3.64 -3.19
N VAL A 242 8.65 -3.24 -2.55
CA VAL A 242 9.49 -4.12 -1.72
C VAL A 242 8.71 -4.74 -0.56
N ASP A 243 8.76 -6.05 -0.35
CA ASP A 243 8.03 -6.70 0.76
C ASP A 243 8.83 -6.80 2.07
N GLY A 244 10.04 -6.24 2.09
CA GLY A 244 10.99 -6.39 3.17
C GLY A 244 11.93 -5.20 3.30
N PRO A 245 12.93 -5.31 4.20
CA PRO A 245 13.79 -4.20 4.54
C PRO A 245 14.95 -4.06 3.54
N PHE A 246 14.63 -3.89 2.28
CA PHE A 246 15.59 -3.69 1.20
C PHE A 246 15.07 -2.62 0.24
N LEU A 247 15.96 -2.05 -0.56
CA LEU A 247 15.61 -1.07 -1.59
C LEU A 247 15.28 -1.80 -2.90
N PRO A 248 14.43 -1.24 -3.77
CA PRO A 248 14.19 -1.83 -5.07
C PRO A 248 15.48 -1.81 -5.91
N PRO A 249 15.63 -2.76 -6.85
CA PRO A 249 16.61 -2.67 -7.93
C PRO A 249 16.41 -1.42 -8.81
N ASP A 250 17.32 -1.18 -9.76
CA ASP A 250 17.11 -0.15 -10.78
C ASP A 250 15.79 -0.37 -11.52
N GLN A 251 14.99 0.68 -11.65
CA GLN A 251 13.65 0.58 -12.21
C GLN A 251 13.66 0.08 -13.66
N ARG A 252 14.64 0.48 -14.47
CA ARG A 252 14.68 0.09 -15.89
C ARG A 252 15.06 -1.38 -16.04
N GLU A 253 16.07 -1.83 -15.30
CA GLU A 253 16.46 -3.24 -15.26
C GLU A 253 15.30 -4.13 -14.78
N LEU A 254 14.57 -3.66 -13.76
CA LEU A 254 13.41 -4.36 -13.24
C LEU A 254 12.27 -4.40 -14.27
N GLU A 255 12.00 -3.29 -14.96
CA GLU A 255 10.99 -3.22 -16.02
C GLU A 255 11.29 -4.21 -17.16
N GLU A 256 12.53 -4.22 -17.65
CA GLU A 256 12.97 -5.13 -18.71
C GLU A 256 12.83 -6.60 -18.29
N LEU A 257 13.22 -6.92 -17.06
CA LEU A 257 13.07 -8.27 -16.50
C LEU A 257 11.59 -8.67 -16.38
N TYR A 258 10.74 -7.79 -15.85
CA TYR A 258 9.31 -8.07 -15.73
C TYR A 258 8.65 -8.26 -17.09
N LYS A 259 8.98 -7.42 -18.08
CA LYS A 259 8.49 -7.58 -19.45
C LYS A 259 8.88 -8.93 -20.04
N TYR A 260 10.13 -9.36 -19.84
CA TYR A 260 10.59 -10.67 -20.29
C TYR A 260 9.87 -11.82 -19.58
N GLU A 261 9.89 -11.85 -18.25
CA GLU A 261 9.34 -12.97 -17.45
C GLU A 261 7.84 -13.11 -17.63
N LEU A 262 7.07 -12.01 -17.54
CA LEU A 262 5.62 -12.06 -17.70
C LEU A 262 5.21 -12.44 -19.13
N GLN A 263 5.93 -11.98 -20.15
CA GLN A 263 5.63 -12.37 -21.52
C GLN A 263 5.97 -13.84 -21.79
N GLN A 264 7.08 -14.34 -21.26
CA GLN A 264 7.49 -15.74 -21.47
C GLN A 264 6.62 -16.73 -20.68
N ALA A 265 6.34 -16.43 -19.42
CA ALA A 265 5.63 -17.35 -18.53
C ALA A 265 4.11 -17.25 -18.67
N GLU A 266 3.58 -16.03 -18.84
CA GLU A 266 2.15 -15.77 -18.80
C GLU A 266 1.60 -15.21 -20.12
N GLY A 267 2.42 -14.61 -20.99
CA GLY A 267 1.96 -14.05 -22.27
C GLY A 267 1.16 -12.75 -22.13
N VAL A 268 1.52 -11.93 -21.14
CA VAL A 268 0.90 -10.62 -20.87
C VAL A 268 1.88 -9.46 -21.11
N ASP A 269 1.35 -8.36 -21.64
CA ASP A 269 2.09 -7.14 -21.97
C ASP A 269 1.69 -5.96 -21.07
N PHE A 270 2.62 -5.04 -20.80
CA PHE A 270 2.38 -3.79 -20.08
C PHE A 270 3.32 -2.68 -20.57
N ASN A 271 3.00 -1.41 -20.29
CA ASN A 271 3.71 -0.26 -20.86
C ASN A 271 4.98 0.10 -20.08
N GLY A 272 4.85 0.36 -18.78
CA GLY A 272 5.96 0.76 -17.93
C GLY A 272 5.89 0.18 -16.53
N MET A 273 6.97 0.36 -15.76
CA MET A 273 7.04 -0.06 -14.37
C MET A 273 7.49 1.07 -13.46
N TYR A 274 6.92 1.13 -12.26
CA TYR A 274 7.47 1.89 -11.16
C TYR A 274 8.00 0.99 -10.06
N ALA A 275 9.17 1.33 -9.52
CA ALA A 275 9.79 0.59 -8.42
C ALA A 275 9.92 1.52 -7.21
N PHE A 276 9.25 1.17 -6.10
CA PHE A 276 9.21 2.03 -4.92
C PHE A 276 9.63 1.30 -3.64
N ASN A 277 10.19 2.09 -2.73
CA ASN A 277 10.26 1.74 -1.32
C ASN A 277 8.85 1.73 -0.73
N ASN A 278 8.61 0.90 0.29
CA ASN A 278 7.39 1.02 1.07
C ASN A 278 7.55 2.06 2.17
N TYR A 279 6.47 2.76 2.48
CA TYR A 279 6.42 3.63 3.64
C TYR A 279 6.43 2.80 4.92
N CYS A 280 7.15 3.26 5.94
CA CYS A 280 7.11 2.70 7.30
C CYS A 280 5.80 3.03 8.02
N LEU A 281 4.66 2.80 7.36
CA LEU A 281 3.31 3.04 7.85
C LEU A 281 2.41 1.80 7.67
N GLY A 282 1.25 1.82 8.32
CA GLY A 282 0.20 0.81 8.21
C GLY A 282 0.67 -0.63 8.45
N ARG A 283 0.14 -1.57 7.65
CA ARG A 283 0.43 -3.00 7.83
C ARG A 283 1.89 -3.35 7.57
N PHE A 284 2.54 -2.64 6.65
CA PHE A 284 3.96 -2.85 6.35
C PHE A 284 4.82 -2.56 7.59
N ALA A 285 4.57 -1.44 8.25
CA ALA A 285 5.27 -1.05 9.47
C ALA A 285 5.05 -2.03 10.63
N THR A 286 3.80 -2.45 10.82
CA THR A 286 3.44 -3.49 11.80
C THR A 286 4.20 -4.79 11.53
N GLN A 287 4.30 -5.21 10.27
CA GLN A 287 5.08 -6.38 9.88
C GLN A 287 6.58 -6.18 10.17
N MET A 288 7.15 -5.02 9.85
CA MET A 288 8.57 -4.72 10.13
C MET A 288 8.86 -4.72 11.63
N LYS A 289 7.97 -4.20 12.47
CA LYS A 289 8.11 -4.26 13.93
C LYS A 289 8.03 -5.69 14.45
N ALA A 290 7.05 -6.48 13.98
CA ALA A 290 6.91 -7.88 14.36
C ALA A 290 8.14 -8.73 13.98
N GLN A 291 8.87 -8.35 12.93
CA GLN A 291 10.12 -8.99 12.51
C GLN A 291 11.39 -8.37 13.12
N HIS A 292 11.27 -7.39 14.01
CA HIS A 292 12.39 -6.63 14.57
C HIS A 292 13.29 -5.94 13.52
N LYS A 293 12.69 -5.53 12.40
CA LYS A 293 13.37 -4.89 11.25
C LYS A 293 13.00 -3.43 11.06
N PHE A 294 12.07 -2.89 11.84
CA PHE A 294 11.57 -1.51 11.70
C PHE A 294 12.69 -0.46 11.77
N ASP A 295 13.47 -0.44 12.85
CA ASP A 295 14.60 0.49 13.02
C ASP A 295 15.66 0.33 11.91
N TYR A 296 15.96 -0.92 11.54
CA TYR A 296 16.90 -1.22 10.46
C TYR A 296 16.42 -0.65 9.12
N TYR A 297 15.14 -0.81 8.79
CA TYR A 297 14.58 -0.30 7.55
C TYR A 297 14.53 1.23 7.52
N LEU A 298 14.15 1.88 8.63
CA LEU A 298 14.22 3.35 8.74
C LEU A 298 15.64 3.87 8.49
N LYS A 299 16.65 3.21 9.09
CA LYS A 299 18.05 3.58 8.88
C LYS A 299 18.50 3.34 7.44
N LEU A 300 18.08 2.23 6.82
CA LEU A 300 18.35 1.95 5.41
C LEU A 300 17.81 3.06 4.49
N LEU A 301 16.56 3.48 4.69
CA LEU A 301 15.96 4.58 3.92
C LEU A 301 16.72 5.90 4.15
N ALA A 302 17.06 6.21 5.40
CA ALA A 302 17.78 7.43 5.75
C ALA A 302 19.20 7.47 5.14
N ASP A 303 19.94 6.37 5.20
CA ASP A 303 21.31 6.28 4.71
C ASP A 303 21.39 6.32 3.17
N ASN A 304 20.31 5.95 2.49
CA ASN A 304 20.21 5.96 1.03
C ASN A 304 19.34 7.10 0.49
N TYR A 305 19.20 8.18 1.27
CA TYR A 305 18.58 9.41 0.80
C TYR A 305 19.29 9.94 -0.46
N ASN A 306 18.50 10.29 -1.46
CA ASN A 306 18.97 10.88 -2.70
C ASN A 306 18.39 12.29 -2.88
N GLY A 307 19.21 13.32 -2.63
CA GLY A 307 18.78 14.71 -2.81
C GLY A 307 18.39 15.06 -4.26
N ALA A 308 18.89 14.33 -5.25
CA ALA A 308 18.61 14.59 -6.67
C ALA A 308 17.15 14.29 -7.05
N VAL A 309 16.46 13.41 -6.31
CA VAL A 309 15.06 13.06 -6.63
C VAL A 309 14.05 13.98 -5.95
N VAL A 310 14.48 14.81 -4.98
CA VAL A 310 13.58 15.70 -4.23
C VAL A 310 12.82 16.65 -5.16
N ALA A 311 13.52 17.18 -6.18
CA ALA A 311 12.90 18.08 -7.15
C ALA A 311 11.76 17.42 -7.93
N SER A 312 11.80 16.09 -8.10
CA SER A 312 10.86 15.27 -8.87
C SER A 312 9.87 14.49 -8.00
N MET A 313 9.80 14.76 -6.69
CA MET A 313 8.84 14.11 -5.81
C MET A 313 7.40 14.45 -6.22
N MET A 314 6.55 13.43 -6.32
CA MET A 314 5.14 13.60 -6.72
C MET A 314 4.40 14.63 -5.84
N CYS A 315 4.68 14.64 -4.54
CA CYS A 315 4.08 15.56 -3.56
C CYS A 315 4.36 17.05 -3.86
N ARG A 316 5.27 17.38 -4.79
CA ARG A 316 5.50 18.76 -5.20
C ARG A 316 4.50 19.26 -6.24
N THR A 317 3.91 18.39 -7.05
CA THR A 317 3.02 18.79 -8.15
C THR A 317 1.63 18.21 -8.01
N MET A 318 1.30 17.65 -6.84
CA MET A 318 0.01 17.03 -6.58
C MET A 318 -0.65 17.59 -5.32
N VAL A 319 -1.98 17.53 -5.30
CA VAL A 319 -2.77 17.56 -4.07
C VAL A 319 -3.36 16.17 -3.87
N ASN A 320 -3.44 15.70 -2.62
CA ASN A 320 -4.15 14.50 -2.26
C ASN A 320 -5.48 14.86 -1.57
N VAL A 321 -6.55 14.19 -1.98
CA VAL A 321 -7.91 14.36 -1.46
C VAL A 321 -8.35 13.06 -0.82
N ASP A 322 -8.78 13.12 0.44
CA ASP A 322 -9.31 11.95 1.14
C ASP A 322 -10.81 11.72 0.84
N TYR A 323 -11.35 10.57 1.25
CA TYR A 323 -12.73 10.14 0.97
C TYR A 323 -13.78 11.11 1.51
N ASP A 324 -13.46 11.87 2.56
CA ASP A 324 -14.33 12.88 3.16
C ASP A 324 -14.15 14.28 2.54
N GLY A 325 -13.23 14.44 1.59
CA GLY A 325 -12.87 15.71 0.95
C GLY A 325 -11.73 16.46 1.66
N GLY A 326 -11.12 15.89 2.70
CA GLY A 326 -9.93 16.45 3.35
C GLY A 326 -8.77 16.62 2.37
N LEU A 327 -8.01 17.71 2.49
CA LEU A 327 -6.92 18.06 1.57
C LEU A 327 -5.56 17.90 2.24
N TYR A 328 -4.63 17.31 1.50
CA TYR A 328 -3.27 17.00 1.92
C TYR A 328 -2.28 17.34 0.80
N ASP A 329 -1.09 17.78 1.17
CA ASP A 329 0.00 18.12 0.24
C ASP A 329 0.81 16.87 -0.18
N CYS A 330 0.64 15.76 0.53
CA CYS A 330 1.29 14.49 0.23
C CYS A 330 0.45 13.32 0.74
N GLU A 331 0.44 12.21 -0.01
CA GLU A 331 -0.28 10.98 0.39
C GLU A 331 0.24 10.41 1.73
N VAL A 332 1.52 10.59 2.04
CA VAL A 332 2.08 10.18 3.34
C VAL A 332 1.52 11.04 4.48
N ASN A 333 1.33 12.34 4.25
CA ASN A 333 0.74 13.25 5.22
C ASN A 333 -0.75 12.95 5.41
N HIS A 334 -1.45 12.57 4.35
CA HIS A 334 -2.79 12.01 4.39
C HIS A 334 -2.88 10.80 5.33
N VAL A 335 -2.03 9.79 5.13
CA VAL A 335 -2.01 8.58 5.98
C VAL A 335 -1.67 8.89 7.43
N LEU A 336 -0.91 9.96 7.68
CA LEU A 336 -0.56 10.44 9.01
C LEU A 336 -1.61 11.38 9.65
N GLY A 337 -2.67 11.74 8.93
CA GLY A 337 -3.70 12.67 9.40
C GLY A 337 -3.20 14.10 9.56
N LEU A 338 -2.34 14.56 8.63
CA LEU A 338 -1.73 15.90 8.63
C LEU A 338 -2.27 16.75 7.48
N PRO A 339 -3.49 17.30 7.60
CA PRO A 339 -4.11 18.08 6.52
C PRO A 339 -3.36 19.39 6.26
N ILE A 340 -3.57 19.95 5.06
CA ILE A 340 -3.12 21.31 4.75
C ILE A 340 -3.83 22.31 5.68
N THR A 341 -3.05 23.23 6.28
CA THR A 341 -3.54 24.28 7.18
C THR A 341 -3.75 25.61 6.50
#